data_AF-A0A936F299-F1
#
_entry.id   AF-A0A936F299-F1
#
_cell.length_a   1.000
_cell.length_b   1.000
_cell.length_c   1.000
_cell.angle_alpha   90.00
_cell.angle_beta   90.00
_cell.angle_gamma   90.00
#
_symmetry.space_group_name_H-M   'P 1'
#
loop_
_entity.id
_entity.type
_entity.pdbx_description
1 polymer ?
#
loop_
_entity_poly.entity_id
_entity_poly.type
_entity_poly.pdbx_seq_one_letter_code
_entity_poly.pdbx_strand_id
1 'polypeptide(L)'
;MHYLVKLLGHLVVLEVSLLLLATLVLACSFLLQLNPWLIMGPLPLQSFGRFLAYSLLASVAVATFQTWLSMRVPGLWVGLVIGLLGSWCALKLAGASAWSQVIPWGLAAKMASVFERWRPLPWGHVAGNLAVGLLLAILGMADFVRRSEPRA
;
A
#
# COMPACT_ATOMS: atom_id res chain seq x y z
N MET A 1 -1.20 -13.19 20.27
CA MET A 1 0.18 -12.71 19.93
C MET A 1 0.59 -13.01 18.49
N HIS A 2 0.32 -14.20 17.93
CA HIS A 2 0.84 -14.60 16.61
C HIS A 2 0.36 -13.73 15.40
N TYR A 3 -0.88 -13.22 15.40
CA TYR A 3 -1.38 -12.37 14.30
C TYR A 3 -0.68 -11.01 14.21
N LEU A 4 -0.52 -10.32 15.35
CA LEU A 4 0.11 -8.99 15.36
C LEU A 4 1.56 -9.06 14.91
N VAL A 5 2.29 -10.11 15.31
CA VAL A 5 3.67 -10.35 14.87
C VAL A 5 3.73 -10.58 13.36
N LYS A 6 2.80 -11.37 12.80
CA LYS A 6 2.70 -11.56 11.33
C LYS A 6 2.39 -10.25 10.61
N LEU A 7 1.46 -9.47 11.13
CA LEU A 7 1.11 -8.16 10.57
C LEU A 7 2.31 -7.22 10.56
N LEU A 8 3.03 -7.15 11.68
CA LEU A 8 4.24 -6.35 11.81
C LEU A 8 5.32 -6.83 10.84
N GLY A 9 5.49 -8.14 10.70
CA GLY A 9 6.41 -8.72 9.72
C GLY A 9 6.08 -8.33 8.28
N HIS A 10 4.81 -8.42 7.87
CA HIS A 10 4.38 -7.98 6.54
C HIS A 10 4.56 -6.47 6.33
N LEU A 11 4.27 -5.65 7.35
CA LEU A 11 4.55 -4.21 7.29
C LEU A 11 6.04 -3.95 7.11
N VAL A 12 6.90 -4.57 7.91
CA VAL A 12 8.36 -4.41 7.79
C VAL A 12 8.85 -4.79 6.39
N VAL A 13 8.39 -5.91 5.83
CA VAL A 13 8.77 -6.32 4.48
C VAL A 13 8.31 -5.30 3.43
N LEU A 14 7.08 -4.79 3.54
CA LEU A 14 6.57 -3.76 2.63
C LEU A 14 7.36 -2.45 2.75
N GLU A 15 7.69 -2.01 3.96
CA GLU A 15 8.44 -0.77 4.17
C GLU A 15 9.89 -0.88 3.72
N VAL A 16 10.55 -2.02 3.97
CA VAL A 16 11.90 -2.27 3.44
C VAL A 16 11.88 -2.29 1.91
N SER A 17 10.86 -2.90 1.31
CA SER A 17 10.70 -2.92 -0.15
C SER A 17 10.46 -1.52 -0.71
N LEU A 18 9.68 -0.68 -0.01
CA LEU A 18 9.44 0.71 -0.38
C LEU A 18 10.72 1.54 -0.29
N LEU A 19 11.52 1.37 0.77
CA LEU A 19 12.81 2.03 0.92
C LEU A 19 13.79 1.61 -0.17
N LEU A 20 13.85 0.33 -0.51
CA LEU A 20 14.69 -0.18 -1.60
C LEU A 20 14.26 0.40 -2.95
N LEU A 21 12.95 0.44 -3.23
CA LEU A 21 12.45 1.06 -4.45
C LEU A 21 12.79 2.56 -4.48
N ALA A 22 12.66 3.25 -3.34
CA ALA A 22 12.97 4.65 -3.23
C ALA A 22 14.44 4.97 -3.54
N THR A 23 15.37 4.18 -3.00
CA THR A 23 16.80 4.35 -3.26
C THR A 23 17.15 4.04 -4.72
N LEU A 24 16.53 3.02 -5.31
CA LEU A 24 16.68 2.71 -6.74
C LEU A 24 16.17 3.85 -7.64
N VAL A 25 15.04 4.47 -7.30
CA VAL A 25 14.50 5.62 -8.05
C VAL A 25 15.44 6.82 -7.96
N LEU A 26 15.99 7.11 -6.78
CA LEU A 26 16.97 8.19 -6.61
C LEU A 26 18.25 7.93 -7.42
N ALA A 27 18.78 6.70 -7.35
CA ALA A 27 19.96 6.30 -8.12
C ALA A 27 19.69 6.39 -9.63
N CYS A 28 18.54 5.90 -10.10
CA CYS A 28 18.15 5.97 -11.49
C CYS A 28 17.99 7.43 -11.96
N SER A 29 17.35 8.28 -11.16
CA SER A 29 17.25 9.72 -11.47
C SER A 29 18.63 10.36 -11.61
N PHE A 30 19.58 10.00 -10.75
CA PHE A 30 20.94 10.53 -10.85
C PHE A 30 21.65 10.04 -12.12
N LEU A 31 21.57 8.74 -12.41
CA LEU A 31 22.17 8.16 -13.62
C LEU A 31 21.58 8.74 -14.91
N LEU A 32 20.27 9.00 -14.94
CA LEU A 32 19.61 9.59 -16.10
C LEU A 32 20.05 11.04 -16.34
N GLN A 33 20.34 11.81 -15.29
CA GLN A 33 20.87 13.17 -15.41
C GLN A 33 22.28 13.20 -16.03
N LEU A 34 23.06 12.12 -15.90
CA LEU A 34 24.39 12.02 -16.52
C LEU A 34 24.31 11.83 -18.05
N ASN A 35 23.12 11.56 -18.60
CA ASN A 35 22.93 11.32 -20.02
C ASN A 35 22.40 12.58 -20.72
N PRO A 36 23.23 13.30 -21.50
CA PRO A 36 22.84 14.57 -22.13
C PRO A 36 21.74 14.43 -23.19
N TRP A 37 21.50 13.20 -23.68
CA TRP A 37 20.46 12.88 -24.66
C TRP A 37 19.06 12.79 -24.04
N LEU A 38 18.98 12.58 -22.73
CA LEU A 38 17.74 12.50 -21.99
C LEU A 38 17.48 13.86 -21.36
N ILE A 39 16.59 14.65 -21.96
CA ILE A 39 16.11 15.92 -21.41
C ILE A 39 15.17 15.59 -20.23
N MET A 40 15.74 15.11 -19.12
CA MET A 40 15.04 14.89 -17.86
C MET A 40 15.59 15.86 -16.83
N GLY A 41 14.70 16.71 -16.30
CA GLY A 41 15.03 17.57 -15.16
C GLY A 41 15.26 16.76 -13.88
N PRO A 42 15.81 17.38 -12.83
CA PRO A 42 16.07 16.69 -11.58
C PRO A 42 14.78 16.23 -10.90
N LEU A 43 14.84 15.07 -10.24
CA LEU A 43 13.71 14.57 -9.45
C LEU A 43 13.36 15.59 -8.36
N PRO A 44 12.11 16.08 -8.29
CA PRO A 44 11.71 17.04 -7.27
C PRO A 44 11.64 16.35 -5.90
N LEU A 45 12.73 16.46 -5.12
CA LEU A 45 12.91 15.77 -3.84
C LEU A 45 11.77 16.01 -2.84
N GLN A 46 11.20 17.22 -2.81
CA GLN A 46 10.07 17.53 -1.93
C GLN A 46 8.83 16.72 -2.28
N SER A 47 8.49 16.63 -3.56
CA SER A 47 7.34 15.84 -4.03
C SER A 47 7.61 14.34 -3.86
N PHE A 48 8.85 13.91 -4.05
CA PHE A 48 9.26 12.54 -3.80
C PHE A 48 9.15 12.15 -2.32
N GLY A 49 9.59 13.01 -1.39
CA GLY A 49 9.43 12.76 0.04
C GLY A 49 7.96 12.68 0.46
N ARG A 50 7.11 13.55 -0.09
CA ARG A 50 5.65 13.47 0.12
C ARG A 50 5.06 12.18 -0.45
N PHE A 51 5.53 11.73 -1.61
CA PHE A 51 5.17 10.45 -2.19
C PHE A 51 5.52 9.29 -1.24
N LEU A 52 6.75 9.25 -0.73
CA LEU A 52 7.16 8.19 0.20
C LEU A 52 6.30 8.17 1.47
N ALA A 53 6.11 9.33 2.10
CA ALA A 53 5.28 9.45 3.30
C ALA A 53 3.85 8.97 3.05
N TYR A 54 3.30 9.26 1.88
CA TYR A 54 1.96 8.82 1.52
C TYR A 54 1.90 7.32 1.19
N SER A 55 2.92 6.76 0.53
CA SER A 55 3.05 5.31 0.27
C SER A 55 3.15 4.50 1.57
N LEU A 56 3.94 4.97 2.54
CA LEU A 56 4.02 4.42 3.90
C LEU A 56 2.62 4.31 4.53
N LEU A 57 1.83 5.38 4.46
CA LEU A 57 0.51 5.40 5.08
C LEU A 57 -0.52 4.58 4.28
N ALA A 58 -0.35 4.49 2.96
CA ALA A 58 -1.18 3.64 2.10
C ALA A 58 -0.94 2.15 2.37
N SER A 59 0.30 1.75 2.69
CA SER A 59 0.69 0.36 2.91
C SER A 59 -0.10 -0.30 4.06
N VAL A 60 -0.51 0.47 5.07
CA VAL A 60 -1.17 -0.03 6.29
C VAL A 60 -2.42 -0.86 5.99
N ALA A 61 -3.33 -0.34 5.19
CA ALA A 61 -4.58 -1.04 4.84
C ALA A 61 -4.31 -2.28 3.97
N VAL A 62 -3.33 -2.18 3.05
CA VAL A 62 -2.93 -3.30 2.18
C VAL A 62 -2.29 -4.42 3.01
N ALA A 63 -1.38 -4.09 3.91
CA ALA A 63 -0.66 -5.04 4.76
C ALA A 63 -1.61 -5.76 5.72
N THR A 64 -2.55 -5.03 6.33
CA THR A 64 -3.58 -5.61 7.21
C THR A 64 -4.48 -6.58 6.46
N PHE A 65 -4.96 -6.18 5.27
CA PHE A 65 -5.76 -7.07 4.43
C PHE A 65 -4.98 -8.32 3.98
N GLN A 66 -3.75 -8.15 3.50
CA GLN A 66 -2.91 -9.26 3.04
C GLN A 66 -2.59 -10.24 4.17
N THR A 67 -2.29 -9.73 5.37
CA THR A 67 -2.05 -10.58 6.55
C THR A 67 -3.28 -11.39 6.89
N TRP A 68 -4.45 -10.76 6.92
CA TRP A 68 -5.71 -11.46 7.16
C TRP A 68 -5.99 -12.53 6.10
N LEU A 69 -5.81 -12.20 4.82
CA LEU A 69 -6.01 -13.11 3.70
C LEU A 69 -5.05 -14.32 3.76
N SER A 70 -3.77 -14.09 4.05
CA SER A 70 -2.76 -15.16 4.15
C SER A 70 -3.05 -16.18 5.25
N MET A 71 -3.82 -15.81 6.27
CA MET A 71 -4.27 -16.73 7.31
C MET A 71 -5.48 -17.57 6.87
N ARG A 72 -6.27 -17.08 5.91
CA ARG A 72 -7.48 -17.77 5.43
C ARG A 72 -7.20 -18.69 4.26
N VAL A 73 -6.35 -18.26 3.34
CA VAL A 73 -6.06 -19.02 2.13
C VAL A 73 -4.55 -19.17 2.00
N PRO A 74 -3.99 -20.35 2.35
CA PRO A 74 -2.58 -20.61 2.12
C PRO A 74 -2.34 -20.70 0.61
N GLY A 75 -1.44 -19.84 0.10
CA GLY A 75 -1.05 -19.87 -1.31
C GLY A 75 -0.70 -18.48 -1.85
N LEU A 76 0.52 -18.36 -2.37
CA LEU A 76 1.04 -17.11 -2.94
C LEU A 76 0.19 -16.62 -4.13
N TRP A 77 -0.34 -17.54 -4.93
CA TRP A 77 -1.18 -17.24 -6.09
C TRP A 77 -2.51 -16.56 -5.74
N VAL A 78 -3.14 -16.94 -4.62
CA VAL A 78 -4.42 -16.35 -4.21
C VAL A 78 -4.22 -14.92 -3.71
N GLY A 79 -3.16 -14.69 -2.93
CA GLY A 79 -2.76 -13.34 -2.53
C GLY A 79 -2.43 -12.46 -3.75
N LEU A 80 -1.73 -13.01 -4.74
CA LEU A 80 -1.40 -12.30 -5.98
C LEU A 80 -2.66 -11.93 -6.79
N VAL A 81 -3.55 -12.90 -7.04
CA VAL A 81 -4.80 -12.68 -7.80
C VAL A 81 -5.67 -11.64 -7.11
N ILE A 82 -5.84 -11.73 -5.78
CA ILE A 82 -6.63 -10.76 -5.02
C ILE A 82 -5.96 -9.39 -5.00
N GLY A 83 -4.63 -9.33 -4.90
CA GLY A 83 -3.86 -8.09 -5.02
C GLY A 83 -4.05 -7.42 -6.39
N LEU A 84 -4.00 -8.19 -7.47
CA LEU A 84 -4.20 -7.70 -8.84
C LEU A 84 -5.64 -7.22 -9.08
N LEU A 85 -6.64 -8.02 -8.69
CA LEU A 85 -8.06 -7.65 -8.81
C LEU A 85 -8.40 -6.43 -7.94
N GLY A 86 -7.89 -6.40 -6.71
CA GLY A 86 -8.06 -5.28 -5.79
C GLY A 86 -7.46 -3.99 -6.34
N SER A 87 -6.26 -4.07 -6.91
CA SER A 87 -5.60 -2.93 -7.56
C SER A 87 -6.35 -2.46 -8.81
N TRP A 88 -6.79 -3.39 -9.67
CA TRP A 88 -7.58 -3.08 -10.86
C TRP A 88 -8.92 -2.40 -10.50
N CYS A 89 -9.63 -2.94 -9.53
CA CYS A 89 -10.90 -2.38 -9.03
C CYS A 89 -10.69 -0.98 -8.42
N ALA A 90 -9.67 -0.83 -7.58
CA ALA A 90 -9.33 0.45 -6.97
C ALA A 90 -8.97 1.52 -8.02
N LEU A 91 -8.24 1.16 -9.09
CA LEU A 91 -7.93 2.06 -10.21
C LEU A 91 -9.18 2.48 -10.98
N LYS A 92 -10.12 1.56 -11.24
CA LYS A 92 -11.40 1.89 -11.89
C LYS A 92 -12.26 2.82 -11.05
N LEU A 93 -12.19 2.70 -9.72
CA LEU A 93 -13.01 3.48 -8.79
C LEU A 93 -12.37 4.81 -8.37
N ALA A 94 -11.05 4.95 -8.46
CA ALA A 94 -10.29 6.12 -8.00
C ALA A 94 -10.75 7.43 -8.66
N GLY A 95 -11.25 7.37 -9.89
CA GLY A 95 -11.77 8.52 -10.63
C GLY A 95 -13.28 8.78 -10.52
N ALA A 96 -14.05 7.87 -9.90
CA ALA A 96 -15.51 7.87 -10.03
C ALA A 96 -16.30 7.85 -8.70
N SER A 97 -15.70 7.47 -7.56
CA SER A 97 -16.50 7.34 -6.33
C SER A 97 -15.74 7.44 -5.00
N ALA A 98 -16.47 7.85 -3.96
CA ALA A 98 -16.02 7.84 -2.56
C ALA A 98 -15.71 6.43 -2.04
N TRP A 99 -16.27 5.38 -2.67
CA TRP A 99 -16.04 3.97 -2.32
C TRP A 99 -14.58 3.54 -2.43
N SER A 100 -13.79 4.25 -3.24
CA SER A 100 -12.34 4.08 -3.28
C SER A 100 -11.67 4.32 -1.92
N GLN A 101 -12.29 4.96 -0.94
CA GLN A 101 -11.69 5.11 0.40
C GLN A 101 -11.88 3.88 1.30
N VAL A 102 -12.78 2.97 0.93
CA VAL A 102 -13.16 1.80 1.74
C VAL A 102 -12.37 0.55 1.34
N ILE A 103 -11.72 0.58 0.18
CA ILE A 103 -10.95 -0.54 -0.37
C ILE A 103 -9.49 -0.43 0.09
N PRO A 104 -8.83 -1.53 0.51
CA PRO A 104 -7.44 -1.50 0.98
C PRO A 104 -6.43 -0.90 -0.01
N TRP A 105 -6.63 -1.12 -1.31
CA TRP A 105 -5.81 -0.56 -2.40
C TRP A 105 -6.23 0.83 -2.84
N GLY A 106 -7.30 1.36 -2.27
CA GLY A 106 -7.97 2.57 -2.71
C GLY A 106 -7.11 3.83 -2.61
N LEU A 107 -6.38 3.98 -1.49
CA LEU A 107 -5.46 5.09 -1.30
C LEU A 107 -4.27 5.02 -2.28
N ALA A 108 -3.72 3.82 -2.49
CA ALA A 108 -2.65 3.56 -3.43
C ALA A 108 -3.07 3.80 -4.89
N ALA A 109 -4.29 3.40 -5.27
CA ALA A 109 -4.81 3.63 -6.61
C ALA A 109 -5.06 5.12 -6.90
N LYS A 110 -5.55 5.89 -5.92
CA LYS A 110 -5.65 7.35 -6.07
C LYS A 110 -4.28 7.99 -6.24
N MET A 111 -3.27 7.50 -5.53
CA MET A 111 -1.91 8.00 -5.63
C MET A 111 -1.34 7.86 -7.05
N ALA A 112 -1.56 6.73 -7.72
CA ALA A 112 -1.12 6.51 -9.09
C ALA A 112 -1.66 7.62 -10.04
N SER A 113 -2.95 7.93 -9.94
CA SER A 113 -3.58 8.98 -10.76
C SER A 113 -3.14 10.41 -10.42
N VAL A 114 -2.75 10.67 -9.17
CA VAL A 114 -2.29 11.98 -8.69
C VAL A 114 -0.85 12.22 -9.12
N PHE A 115 -0.01 11.18 -9.11
CA PHE A 115 1.39 11.25 -9.50
C PHE A 115 1.57 11.47 -11.00
N GLU A 116 0.76 10.81 -11.85
CA GLU A 116 0.76 11.06 -13.31
C GLU A 116 0.58 12.54 -13.67
N ARG A 117 -0.08 13.32 -12.82
CA ARG A 117 -0.43 14.72 -13.08
C ARG A 117 0.21 15.70 -12.11
N TRP A 118 1.14 15.25 -11.26
CA TRP A 118 1.76 16.05 -10.19
C TRP A 118 0.75 16.87 -9.36
N ARG A 119 -0.42 16.29 -9.10
CA ARG A 119 -1.50 16.97 -8.38
C ARG A 119 -1.24 17.00 -6.86
N PRO A 120 -1.88 17.92 -6.12
CA PRO A 120 -1.85 17.88 -4.66
C PRO A 120 -2.31 16.52 -4.12
N LEU A 121 -1.57 15.97 -3.16
CA LEU A 121 -1.93 14.71 -2.51
C LEU A 121 -3.21 14.90 -1.70
N PRO A 122 -4.20 14.00 -1.83
CA PRO A 122 -5.46 14.09 -1.10
C PRO A 122 -5.29 13.57 0.33
N TRP A 123 -4.55 14.31 1.16
CA TRP A 123 -4.23 13.94 2.55
C TRP A 123 -5.46 13.63 3.41
N GLY A 124 -6.62 14.23 3.11
CA GLY A 124 -7.88 13.90 3.78
C GLY A 124 -8.30 12.42 3.65
N HIS A 125 -7.83 11.71 2.63
CA HIS A 125 -8.14 10.28 2.46
C HIS A 125 -7.24 9.35 3.28
N VAL A 126 -6.11 9.87 3.80
CA VAL A 126 -5.17 9.10 4.63
C VAL A 126 -5.85 8.65 5.91
N ALA A 127 -6.63 9.51 6.56
CA ALA A 127 -7.37 9.17 7.77
C ALA A 127 -8.34 8.01 7.52
N GLY A 128 -9.05 8.02 6.38
CA GLY A 128 -9.92 6.92 5.96
C GLY A 128 -9.15 5.60 5.77
N ASN A 129 -8.00 5.64 5.11
CA ASN A 129 -7.16 4.46 4.91
C ASN A 129 -6.65 3.87 6.23
N LEU A 130 -6.20 4.73 7.15
CA LEU A 130 -5.76 4.31 8.48
C LEU A 130 -6.91 3.72 9.29
N ALA A 131 -8.10 4.31 9.22
CA ALA A 131 -9.29 3.78 9.87
C ALA A 131 -9.68 2.40 9.31
N VAL A 132 -9.65 2.22 7.99
CA VAL A 132 -9.88 0.92 7.34
C VAL A 132 -8.83 -0.10 7.75
N GLY A 133 -7.54 0.28 7.74
CA GLY A 133 -6.46 -0.58 8.19
C GLY A 133 -6.61 -1.02 9.65
N LEU A 134 -6.96 -0.09 10.55
CA LEU A 134 -7.23 -0.39 11.96
C LEU A 134 -8.41 -1.35 12.10
N LEU A 135 -9.51 -1.10 11.39
CA LEU A 135 -10.68 -1.97 11.42
C LEU A 135 -10.35 -3.38 10.93
N LEU A 136 -9.58 -3.52 9.85
CA LEU A 136 -9.10 -4.80 9.34
C LEU A 136 -8.15 -5.50 10.32
N ALA A 137 -7.29 -4.75 11.02
CA ALA A 137 -6.44 -5.30 12.07
C ALA A 137 -7.27 -5.87 13.23
N ILE A 138 -8.28 -5.14 13.70
CA ILE A 138 -9.19 -5.57 14.77
C ILE A 138 -9.98 -6.81 14.33
N LEU A 139 -10.57 -6.79 13.13
CA LEU A 139 -11.31 -7.93 12.59
C LEU A 139 -10.42 -9.16 12.41
N GLY A 140 -9.21 -8.99 11.90
CA GLY A 140 -8.26 -10.09 11.74
C GLY A 140 -7.80 -10.66 13.08
N MET A 141 -7.62 -9.82 14.09
CA MET A 141 -7.32 -10.27 15.46
C MET A 141 -8.49 -11.04 16.07
N ALA A 142 -9.72 -10.54 15.93
CA ALA A 142 -10.92 -11.21 16.43
C ALA A 142 -11.17 -12.56 15.75
N ASP A 143 -11.00 -12.64 14.42
CA ASP A 143 -11.11 -13.88 13.65
C ASP A 143 -10.03 -14.89 14.08
N PHE A 144 -8.79 -14.43 14.32
CA PHE A 144 -7.72 -15.28 14.83
C PHE A 144 -8.03 -15.85 16.22
N VAL A 145 -8.50 -15.02 17.15
CA VAL A 145 -8.84 -15.45 18.52
C VAL A 145 -9.95 -16.51 18.49
N ARG A 146 -11.02 -16.30 17.71
CA ARG A 146 -12.13 -17.27 17.58
C ARG A 146 -11.72 -18.63 17.02
N ARG A 147 -10.69 -18.68 16.17
CA ARG A 147 -10.19 -19.94 15.59
C ARG A 147 -9.17 -20.65 16.46
N SER A 148 -8.62 -19.96 17.47
CA SER A 148 -7.62 -20.51 18.39
C SER A 148 -8.22 -21.36 19.50
N GLU A 149 -9.55 -21.32 19.68
CA GLU A 149 -10.25 -22.27 20.54
C GLU A 149 -10.25 -23.65 19.87
N PRO A 150 -9.61 -24.67 20.47
CA PRO A 150 -9.80 -26.03 20.02
C PRO A 150 -11.26 -26.39 20.29
N ARG A 151 -11.99 -26.79 19.25
CA ARG A 151 -13.20 -27.60 19.45
C ARG A 151 -12.72 -28.92 20.06
N ALA A 152 -12.82 -29.02 21.37
CA ALA A 152 -12.75 -30.26 22.11
C ALA A 152 -13.89 -31.19 21.69
#